data_AF-A0A7I7PEM8-F1
#
_entry.id   AF-A0A7I7PEM8-F1
#
_cell.length_a   1.000
_cell.length_b   1.000
_cell.length_c   1.000
_cell.angle_alpha   90.00
_cell.angle_beta   90.00
_cell.angle_gamma   90.00
#
_symmetry.space_group_name_H-M   'P 1'
#
loop_
_entity.id
_entity.type
_entity.pdbx_description
1 polymer ?
#
loop_
_entity_poly.entity_id
_entity_poly.type
_entity_poly.pdbx_seq_one_letter_code
_entity_poly.pdbx_strand_id
1 'polypeptide(L)'
;MSAAEQSGTDREPKRLFYEPGATWYWVLAGPATALAMLFIEKSAGYGWQVVVPLVFLVLVSGFLAIQVKAARIHTSVDLTEQTLRQGTETINVAEIVKVYPEAEHAPDSGEPLQRWQTARALGELVGVPRGRVGIGLKLTHGRIAQAWARRHRHLRAALTPLVEERVGPDGFDDPQDHGDDAGSKW
;
A
#
# COMPACT_ATOMS: atom_id res chain seq x y z
N MET A 1 34.78 -27.07 25.24
CA MET A 1 33.40 -27.47 25.60
C MET A 1 32.61 -26.21 25.88
N SER A 2 31.50 -26.05 25.14
CA SER A 2 30.38 -25.11 25.28
C SER A 2 30.69 -23.62 25.36
N ALA A 3 30.32 -22.78 24.37
CA ALA A 3 28.98 -22.48 23.85
C ALA A 3 28.11 -21.63 24.81
N ALA A 4 27.39 -20.69 24.18
CA ALA A 4 26.48 -19.66 24.70
C ALA A 4 27.16 -18.27 24.88
N GLU A 5 26.72 -17.18 24.26
CA GLU A 5 25.48 -16.96 23.52
C GLU A 5 25.65 -15.71 22.64
N GLN A 6 25.28 -15.83 21.37
CA GLN A 6 25.26 -14.74 20.41
C GLN A 6 24.22 -13.71 20.86
N SER A 7 24.66 -12.51 21.25
CA SER A 7 23.77 -11.36 21.41
C SER A 7 23.37 -10.84 20.03
N GLY A 8 22.53 -11.60 19.33
CA GLY A 8 21.77 -11.12 18.18
C GLY A 8 20.83 -10.04 18.68
N THR A 9 21.24 -8.77 18.55
CA THR A 9 20.29 -7.67 18.63
C THR A 9 19.35 -7.86 17.44
N ASP A 10 18.12 -8.30 17.70
CA ASP A 10 16.99 -8.16 16.78
C ASP A 10 16.83 -6.66 16.47
N ARG A 11 17.63 -6.15 15.53
CA ARG A 11 17.40 -4.84 14.94
C ARG A 11 16.14 -5.01 14.12
N GLU A 12 15.01 -4.55 14.66
CA GLU A 12 13.78 -4.44 13.88
C GLU A 12 14.15 -3.77 12.54
N PRO A 13 13.87 -4.42 11.40
CA PRO A 13 14.39 -3.97 10.12
C PRO A 13 13.95 -2.54 9.89
N LYS A 14 14.93 -1.66 9.61
CA LYS A 14 14.69 -0.22 9.47
C LYS A 14 13.61 0.00 8.42
N ARG A 15 12.48 0.54 8.86
CA ARG A 15 11.36 0.88 7.96
C ARG A 15 11.69 2.18 7.25
N LEU A 16 11.83 2.10 5.94
CA LEU A 16 12.17 3.22 5.07
C LEU A 16 10.92 3.95 4.58
N PHE A 17 9.81 3.22 4.42
CA PHE A 17 8.52 3.81 4.06
C PHE A 17 7.37 3.00 4.65
N TYR A 18 6.38 3.70 5.20
CA TYR A 18 5.16 3.08 5.71
C TYR A 18 3.91 3.87 5.31
N GLU A 19 2.90 3.16 4.83
CA GLU A 19 1.57 3.69 4.55
C GLU A 19 0.51 2.75 5.16
N PRO A 20 -0.29 3.22 6.12
CA PRO A 20 -1.23 2.34 6.84
C PRO A 20 -2.49 1.97 6.04
N GLY A 21 -2.74 2.57 4.87
CA GLY A 21 -3.94 2.33 4.04
C GLY A 21 -5.19 3.09 4.47
N ALA A 22 -5.63 2.95 5.73
CA ALA A 22 -6.80 3.64 6.29
C ALA A 22 -6.57 4.16 7.72
N THR A 23 -7.41 5.11 8.14
CA THR A 23 -7.35 5.71 9.49
C THR A 23 -8.47 5.21 10.40
N TRP A 24 -8.13 4.97 11.67
CA TRP A 24 -9.08 4.57 12.70
C TRP A 24 -9.99 5.71 13.17
N TYR A 25 -9.70 6.97 12.81
CA TYR A 25 -10.54 8.11 13.20
C TYR A 25 -11.99 7.98 12.75
N TRP A 26 -12.26 7.30 11.63
CA TRP A 26 -13.64 7.04 11.18
C TRP A 26 -14.47 6.24 12.18
N VAL A 27 -13.84 5.36 12.96
CA VAL A 27 -14.54 4.58 14.00
C VAL A 27 -15.12 5.47 15.10
N LEU A 28 -14.57 6.68 15.30
CA LEU A 28 -15.10 7.66 16.25
C LEU A 28 -16.47 8.22 15.84
N ALA A 29 -16.90 8.03 14.58
CA ALA A 29 -18.25 8.40 14.16
C ALA A 29 -19.32 7.62 14.94
N GLY A 30 -19.05 6.37 15.34
CA GLY A 30 -19.98 5.58 16.15
C GLY A 30 -20.21 6.17 17.55
N PRO A 31 -19.15 6.40 18.37
CA PRO A 31 -19.23 7.18 19.61
C PRO A 31 -19.89 8.55 19.44
N ALA A 32 -19.53 9.30 18.40
CA ALA A 32 -20.14 10.61 18.14
C ALA A 32 -21.66 10.49 17.91
N THR A 33 -22.10 9.49 17.14
CA THR A 33 -23.52 9.26 16.84
C THR A 33 -24.28 8.83 18.10
N ALA A 34 -23.71 7.91 18.90
CA ALA A 34 -24.32 7.46 20.15
C ALA A 34 -24.45 8.61 21.17
N LEU A 35 -23.42 9.45 21.30
CA LEU A 35 -23.47 10.63 22.18
C LEU A 35 -24.51 11.65 21.71
N ALA A 36 -24.59 11.91 20.40
CA ALA A 36 -25.60 12.79 19.83
C ALA A 36 -27.02 12.27 20.11
N MET A 37 -27.25 10.96 19.91
CA MET A 37 -28.54 10.33 20.15
C MET A 37 -28.94 10.40 21.63
N LEU A 38 -28.02 10.10 22.54
CA LEU A 38 -28.24 10.19 23.98
C LEU A 38 -28.59 11.62 24.41
N PHE A 39 -27.95 12.63 23.81
CA PHE A 39 -28.27 14.03 24.07
C PHE A 39 -29.67 14.41 23.57
N ILE A 40 -30.06 13.91 22.40
CA ILE A 40 -31.39 14.12 21.83
C ILE A 40 -32.46 13.49 22.71
N GLU A 41 -32.31 12.24 23.13
CA GLU A 41 -33.26 11.53 24.03
C GLU A 41 -33.46 12.27 25.35
N LYS A 42 -32.35 12.74 25.94
CA LYS A 42 -32.39 13.58 27.15
C LYS A 42 -33.17 14.88 26.90
N SER A 43 -32.92 15.56 25.79
CA SER A 43 -33.60 16.82 25.45
C SER A 43 -35.08 16.65 25.10
N ALA A 44 -35.46 15.48 24.57
CA ALA A 44 -36.84 15.13 24.22
C ALA A 44 -37.68 14.66 25.43
N GLY A 45 -37.11 14.61 26.63
CA GLY A 45 -37.81 14.24 27.85
C GLY A 45 -37.93 12.72 28.09
N TYR A 46 -37.26 11.89 27.28
CA TYR A 46 -37.30 10.43 27.42
C TYR A 46 -36.42 9.88 28.56
N GLY A 47 -35.62 10.74 29.20
CA GLY A 47 -34.69 10.37 30.26
C GLY A 47 -33.35 9.81 29.74
N TRP A 48 -32.64 9.05 30.57
CA TRP A 48 -31.33 8.45 30.22
C TRP A 48 -31.51 7.01 29.70
N GLN A 49 -31.99 6.85 28.47
CA GLN A 49 -32.18 5.51 27.88
C GLN A 49 -30.92 5.04 27.14
N VAL A 50 -29.95 4.50 27.87
CA VAL A 50 -28.64 4.12 27.28
C VAL A 50 -28.67 2.96 26.28
N VAL A 51 -29.74 2.16 26.26
CA VAL A 51 -29.80 0.93 25.46
C VAL A 51 -29.76 1.23 23.95
N VAL A 52 -30.57 2.18 23.47
CA VAL A 52 -30.66 2.49 22.03
C VAL A 52 -29.36 3.11 21.51
N PRO A 53 -28.77 4.14 22.16
CA PRO A 53 -27.46 4.67 21.79
C PRO A 53 -26.35 3.61 21.84
N LEU A 54 -26.40 2.68 22.80
CA LEU A 54 -25.41 1.61 22.90
C LEU A 54 -25.48 0.63 21.72
N VAL A 55 -26.70 0.26 21.28
CA VAL A 55 -26.87 -0.59 20.09
C VAL A 55 -26.30 0.10 18.85
N PHE A 56 -26.63 1.39 18.65
CA PHE A 56 -26.08 2.17 17.53
C PHE A 56 -24.56 2.31 17.61
N LEU A 57 -24.01 2.54 18.81
CA LEU A 57 -22.57 2.56 19.05
C LEU A 57 -21.91 1.28 18.54
N VAL A 58 -22.40 0.12 18.97
CA VAL A 58 -21.82 -1.18 18.61
C VAL A 58 -21.94 -1.42 17.11
N LEU A 59 -23.12 -1.20 16.53
CA LEU A 59 -23.35 -1.48 15.10
C LEU A 59 -22.51 -0.57 14.20
N VAL A 60 -22.53 0.75 14.43
CA VAL A 60 -21.80 1.72 13.59
C VAL A 60 -20.30 1.59 13.79
N SER A 61 -19.83 1.56 15.05
CA SER A 61 -18.39 1.45 15.33
C SER A 61 -17.83 0.12 14.87
N GLY A 62 -18.55 -0.98 15.13
CA GLY A 62 -18.14 -2.33 14.74
C GLY A 62 -18.04 -2.47 13.22
N PHE A 63 -19.04 -1.98 12.49
CA PHE A 63 -19.02 -2.01 11.03
C PHE A 63 -17.87 -1.18 10.44
N LEU A 64 -17.68 0.06 10.90
CA LEU A 64 -16.57 0.91 10.45
C LEU A 64 -15.21 0.32 10.83
N ALA A 65 -15.08 -0.28 12.01
CA ALA A 65 -13.86 -0.94 12.45
C ALA A 65 -13.47 -2.10 11.52
N ILE A 66 -14.44 -2.93 11.12
CA ILE A 66 -14.21 -4.03 10.17
C ILE A 66 -13.75 -3.47 8.82
N GLN A 67 -14.43 -2.45 8.29
CA GLN A 67 -14.05 -1.82 7.01
C GLN A 67 -12.66 -1.20 7.05
N VAL A 68 -12.35 -0.43 8.10
CA VAL A 68 -11.04 0.19 8.27
C VAL A 68 -9.97 -0.89 8.39
N LYS A 69 -10.20 -1.95 9.17
CA LYS A 69 -9.26 -3.06 9.31
C LYS A 69 -9.01 -3.74 7.96
N ALA A 70 -10.05 -4.06 7.20
CA ALA A 70 -9.91 -4.64 5.87
C ALA A 70 -9.10 -3.73 4.94
N ALA A 71 -9.43 -2.44 4.91
CA ALA A 71 -8.68 -1.46 4.11
C ALA A 71 -7.21 -1.38 4.56
N ARG A 72 -6.91 -1.39 5.86
CA ARG A 72 -5.52 -1.41 6.34
C ARG A 72 -4.77 -2.68 5.96
N ILE A 73 -5.42 -3.84 6.01
CA ILE A 73 -4.78 -5.11 5.63
C ILE A 73 -4.45 -5.12 4.14
N HIS A 74 -5.41 -4.79 3.27
CA HIS A 74 -5.22 -4.90 1.83
C HIS A 74 -4.55 -3.69 1.17
N THR A 75 -4.60 -2.51 1.81
CA THR A 75 -4.06 -1.27 1.24
C THR A 75 -2.91 -0.66 2.06
N SER A 76 -2.26 -1.45 2.93
CA SER A 76 -1.04 -1.03 3.60
C SER A 76 0.20 -1.27 2.75
N VAL A 77 1.20 -0.43 2.94
CA VAL A 77 2.50 -0.52 2.29
C VAL A 77 3.57 -0.41 3.37
N ASP A 78 4.55 -1.28 3.32
CA ASP A 78 5.69 -1.26 4.22
C ASP A 78 6.94 -1.64 3.44
N LEU A 79 7.90 -0.71 3.39
CA LEU A 79 9.19 -0.93 2.77
C LEU A 79 10.24 -0.90 3.87
N THR A 80 10.99 -1.99 3.94
CA THR A 80 12.23 -2.09 4.70
C THR A 80 13.40 -2.22 3.73
N GLU A 81 14.62 -2.27 4.26
CA GLU A 81 15.82 -2.53 3.45
C GLU A 81 15.77 -3.89 2.73
N GLN A 82 15.01 -4.85 3.26
CA GLN A 82 14.99 -6.24 2.77
C GLN A 82 13.69 -6.63 2.09
N THR A 83 12.56 -6.04 2.48
CA THR A 83 11.24 -6.47 2.01
C THR A 83 10.35 -5.29 1.65
N LEU A 84 9.54 -5.52 0.60
CA LEU A 84 8.43 -4.65 0.22
C LEU A 84 7.13 -5.43 0.44
N ARG A 85 6.33 -5.00 1.42
CA ARG A 85 4.97 -5.49 1.66
C ARG A 85 3.95 -4.54 1.05
N GLN A 86 3.04 -5.11 0.27
CA GLN A 86 1.96 -4.44 -0.44
C GLN A 86 0.68 -5.21 -0.15
N GLY A 87 -0.19 -4.66 0.69
CA GLY A 87 -1.38 -5.34 1.17
C GLY A 87 -1.05 -6.67 1.86
N THR A 88 -1.49 -7.76 1.24
CA THR A 88 -1.28 -9.15 1.70
C THR A 88 -0.04 -9.82 1.11
N GLU A 89 0.64 -9.20 0.13
CA GLU A 89 1.80 -9.77 -0.56
C GLU A 89 3.10 -9.13 -0.06
N THR A 90 4.14 -9.94 0.17
CA THR A 90 5.48 -9.46 0.54
C THR A 90 6.49 -10.05 -0.42
N ILE A 91 7.32 -9.20 -1.00
CA ILE A 91 8.43 -9.61 -1.87
C ILE A 91 9.76 -9.15 -1.28
N ASN A 92 10.84 -9.85 -1.61
CA ASN A 92 12.17 -9.43 -1.22
C ASN A 92 12.64 -8.28 -2.12
N VAL A 93 13.24 -7.24 -1.56
CA VAL A 93 13.85 -6.13 -2.33
C VAL A 93 14.96 -6.66 -3.24
N ALA A 94 15.64 -7.74 -2.82
CA ALA A 94 16.63 -8.46 -3.63
C ALA A 94 16.06 -9.06 -4.94
N GLU A 95 14.74 -9.25 -5.02
CA GLU A 95 14.10 -9.73 -6.25
C GLU A 95 13.81 -8.61 -7.25
N ILE A 96 13.87 -7.33 -6.85
CA ILE A 96 13.45 -6.20 -7.71
C ILE A 96 14.64 -5.75 -8.54
N VAL A 97 14.77 -6.13 -9.80
CA VAL A 97 15.96 -5.79 -10.61
C VAL A 97 15.92 -4.38 -11.20
N LYS A 98 14.74 -3.80 -11.43
CA LYS A 98 14.59 -2.46 -12.00
C LYS A 98 13.33 -1.79 -11.47
N VAL A 99 13.41 -0.47 -11.28
CA VAL A 99 12.27 0.41 -10.98
C VAL A 99 12.01 1.25 -12.22
N TYR A 100 10.85 1.08 -12.87
CA TYR A 100 10.48 1.86 -14.06
C TYR A 100 10.27 3.34 -13.71
N PRO A 101 10.46 4.30 -14.63
CA PRO A 101 10.22 5.73 -14.35
C PRO A 101 8.75 6.03 -14.01
N GLU A 102 8.44 7.31 -13.71
CA GLU A 102 7.05 7.76 -13.61
C GLU A 102 6.35 7.56 -14.96
N ALA A 103 5.07 7.19 -14.93
CA ALA A 103 4.32 6.98 -16.16
C ALA A 103 4.25 8.29 -16.97
N GLU A 104 4.46 8.19 -18.28
CA GLU A 104 4.29 9.32 -19.19
C GLU A 104 2.81 9.69 -19.34
N HIS A 105 1.96 8.67 -19.41
CA HIS A 105 0.53 8.81 -19.61
C HIS A 105 -0.25 8.23 -18.42
N ALA A 106 -1.30 8.94 -18.01
CA ALA A 106 -2.19 8.46 -16.97
C ALA A 106 -3.06 7.31 -17.49
N PRO A 107 -3.48 6.34 -16.65
CA PRO A 107 -4.30 5.21 -17.09
C PRO A 107 -5.62 5.60 -17.78
N ASP A 108 -6.13 6.80 -17.50
CA ASP A 108 -7.38 7.37 -17.98
C ASP A 108 -7.21 8.38 -19.11
N SER A 109 -5.97 8.65 -19.57
CA SER A 109 -5.73 9.64 -20.63
C SER A 109 -6.12 9.17 -22.03
N GLY A 110 -6.42 7.87 -22.21
CA GLY A 110 -6.75 7.28 -23.51
C GLY A 110 -5.54 7.08 -24.44
N GLU A 111 -4.34 7.43 -23.96
CA GLU A 111 -3.07 7.21 -24.66
C GLU A 111 -2.55 5.78 -24.43
N PRO A 112 -1.62 5.28 -25.27
CA PRO A 112 -1.01 3.97 -25.08
C PRO A 112 -0.36 3.84 -23.71
N LEU A 113 -0.75 2.81 -22.97
CA LEU A 113 -0.17 2.51 -21.66
C LEU A 113 1.12 1.71 -21.82
N GLN A 114 2.11 2.06 -21.04
CA GLN A 114 3.37 1.32 -20.96
C GLN A 114 3.09 -0.10 -20.43
N ARG A 115 3.85 -1.09 -20.91
CA ARG A 115 3.67 -2.51 -20.55
C ARG A 115 3.57 -2.78 -19.04
N TRP A 116 4.32 -2.04 -18.22
CA TRP A 116 4.26 -2.22 -16.77
C TRP A 116 2.96 -1.69 -16.14
N GLN A 117 2.28 -0.71 -16.75
CA GLN A 117 1.01 -0.15 -16.25
C GLN A 117 -0.16 -1.13 -16.36
N THR A 118 -0.04 -2.16 -17.21
CA THR A 118 -1.03 -3.23 -17.35
C THR A 118 -0.62 -4.51 -16.61
N ALA A 119 0.57 -4.55 -15.99
CA ALA A 119 1.05 -5.70 -15.24
C ALA A 119 0.27 -5.92 -13.92
N ARG A 120 0.40 -7.10 -13.31
CA ARG A 120 -0.28 -7.43 -12.06
C ARG A 120 0.15 -6.50 -10.92
N ALA A 121 -0.81 -5.92 -10.19
CA ALA A 121 -0.53 -5.21 -8.96
C ALA A 121 -0.21 -6.17 -7.80
N LEU A 122 0.79 -5.83 -6.99
CA LEU A 122 1.14 -6.57 -5.79
C LEU A 122 0.01 -6.48 -4.75
N GLY A 123 -0.22 -7.53 -3.97
CA GLY A 123 -1.18 -7.53 -2.86
C GLY A 123 -2.54 -8.15 -3.17
N GLU A 124 -2.54 -9.18 -4.04
CA GLU A 124 -3.72 -10.00 -4.43
C GLU A 124 -4.84 -9.25 -5.17
N LEU A 125 -4.67 -7.97 -5.45
CA LEU A 125 -5.67 -7.18 -6.17
C LEU A 125 -5.49 -7.32 -7.69
N VAL A 126 -6.61 -7.23 -8.42
CA VAL A 126 -6.65 -7.28 -9.90
C VAL A 126 -5.92 -6.07 -10.52
N GLY A 127 -5.76 -4.99 -9.76
CA GLY A 127 -5.06 -3.77 -10.19
C GLY A 127 -4.74 -2.86 -9.02
N VAL A 128 -4.24 -1.65 -9.33
CA VAL A 128 -3.85 -0.65 -8.33
C VAL A 128 -5.08 -0.19 -7.52
N PRO A 129 -5.03 -0.15 -6.18
CA PRO A 129 -6.14 0.32 -5.36
C PRO A 129 -6.55 1.76 -5.71
N ARG A 130 -7.86 2.07 -5.63
CA ARG A 130 -8.35 3.43 -5.88
C ARG A 130 -7.63 4.49 -5.06
N GLY A 131 -7.28 5.60 -5.72
CA GLY A 131 -6.56 6.73 -5.13
C GLY A 131 -5.09 6.47 -4.82
N ARG A 132 -4.50 5.40 -5.40
CA ARG A 132 -3.06 5.09 -5.34
C ARG A 132 -2.51 5.13 -6.75
N VAL A 133 -1.21 5.34 -6.87
CA VAL A 133 -0.50 5.36 -8.15
C VAL A 133 0.40 4.12 -8.23
N GLY A 134 0.36 3.46 -9.39
CA GLY A 134 1.19 2.31 -9.69
C GLY A 134 2.65 2.70 -9.94
N ILE A 135 3.56 1.82 -9.56
CA ILE A 135 4.99 1.91 -9.78
C ILE A 135 5.41 0.60 -10.43
N GLY A 136 5.86 0.67 -11.68
CA GLY A 136 6.38 -0.51 -12.38
C GLY A 136 7.65 -1.03 -11.71
N LEU A 137 7.68 -2.32 -11.45
CA LEU A 137 8.84 -3.07 -10.97
C LEU A 137 9.15 -4.22 -11.91
N LYS A 138 10.41 -4.35 -12.31
CA LYS A 138 10.91 -5.58 -12.92
C LYS A 138 11.47 -6.46 -11.82
N LEU A 139 11.03 -7.69 -11.75
CA LEU A 139 11.50 -8.70 -10.81
C LEU A 139 12.55 -9.60 -11.48
N THR A 140 13.26 -10.38 -10.67
CA THR A 140 14.11 -11.47 -11.13
C THR A 140 13.30 -12.38 -12.05
N HIS A 141 13.99 -12.98 -13.04
CA HIS A 141 13.38 -13.80 -14.09
C HIS A 141 12.51 -13.01 -15.09
N GLY A 142 12.63 -11.68 -15.14
CA GLY A 142 12.01 -10.84 -16.17
C GLY A 142 10.52 -10.58 -15.97
N ARG A 143 9.94 -10.99 -14.83
CA ARG A 143 8.53 -10.72 -14.51
C ARG A 143 8.33 -9.23 -14.21
N ILE A 144 7.21 -8.66 -14.64
CA ILE A 144 6.85 -7.27 -14.34
C ILE A 144 5.67 -7.27 -13.36
N ALA A 145 5.74 -6.41 -12.36
CA ALA A 145 4.68 -6.21 -11.38
C ALA A 145 4.48 -4.71 -11.11
N GLN A 146 3.33 -4.35 -10.55
CA GLN A 146 3.07 -2.99 -10.09
C GLN A 146 3.06 -2.94 -8.57
N ALA A 147 4.05 -2.26 -7.99
CA ALA A 147 3.89 -1.73 -6.64
C ALA A 147 2.95 -0.54 -6.66
N TRP A 148 2.45 -0.11 -5.51
CA TRP A 148 1.57 1.05 -5.42
C TRP A 148 1.75 1.76 -4.08
N ALA A 149 1.41 3.04 -4.07
CA ALA A 149 1.30 3.84 -2.85
C ALA A 149 0.48 5.09 -3.13
N ARG A 150 -0.07 5.74 -2.09
CA ARG A 150 -0.58 7.12 -2.23
C ARG A 150 0.58 8.07 -2.44
N ARG A 151 1.66 7.89 -1.68
CA ARG A 151 2.90 8.67 -1.81
C ARG A 151 3.91 7.96 -2.71
N HIS A 152 3.51 7.70 -3.95
CA HIS A 152 4.31 6.94 -4.93
C HIS A 152 5.70 7.53 -5.16
N ARG A 153 5.85 8.86 -5.16
CA ARG A 153 7.16 9.53 -5.29
C ARG A 153 8.12 9.19 -4.15
N HIS A 154 7.64 9.17 -2.91
CA HIS A 154 8.47 8.80 -1.76
C HIS A 154 8.80 7.31 -1.76
N LEU A 155 7.84 6.45 -2.11
CA LEU A 155 8.10 5.02 -2.24
C LEU A 155 9.18 4.77 -3.31
N ARG A 156 9.05 5.40 -4.48
CA ARG A 156 10.04 5.33 -5.56
C ARG A 156 11.43 5.81 -5.10
N ALA A 157 11.50 7.00 -4.49
CA ALA A 157 12.76 7.56 -4.00
C ALA A 157 13.44 6.69 -2.94
N ALA A 158 12.68 5.93 -2.15
CA ALA A 158 13.24 4.97 -1.20
C ALA A 158 13.64 3.63 -1.86
N LEU A 159 12.94 3.21 -2.92
CA LEU A 159 13.18 1.93 -3.59
C LEU A 159 14.35 1.98 -4.56
N THR A 160 14.44 3.06 -5.36
CA THR A 160 15.49 3.26 -6.38
C THR A 160 16.91 3.05 -5.83
N PRO A 161 17.35 3.71 -4.75
CA PRO A 161 18.72 3.55 -4.26
C PRO A 161 19.02 2.11 -3.79
N LEU A 162 18.03 1.40 -3.20
CA LEU A 162 18.21 0.00 -2.78
C LEU A 162 18.39 -0.95 -3.97
N VAL A 163 17.76 -0.63 -5.10
CA VAL A 163 17.89 -1.41 -6.33
C VAL A 163 19.21 -1.09 -7.03
N GLU A 164 19.56 0.20 -7.15
CA GLU A 164 20.81 0.66 -7.77
C GLU A 164 22.05 0.17 -7.02
N GLU A 165 22.07 0.25 -5.69
CA GLU A 165 23.19 -0.22 -4.86
C GLU A 165 23.46 -1.72 -5.06
N ARG A 166 22.41 -2.52 -5.26
CA ARG A 166 22.54 -3.97 -5.41
C ARG A 166 22.86 -4.40 -6.84
N VAL A 167 22.17 -3.83 -7.83
CA VAL A 167 22.27 -4.28 -9.23
C VAL A 167 23.40 -3.54 -9.98
N GLY A 168 23.83 -2.38 -9.47
CA GLY A 168 24.72 -1.47 -10.19
C GLY A 168 23.95 -0.65 -11.24
N PRO A 169 24.56 0.44 -11.76
CA PRO A 169 23.91 1.32 -12.75
C PRO A 169 23.61 0.63 -14.09
N ASP A 170 24.29 -0.49 -14.40
CA ASP A 170 24.16 -1.23 -15.67
C ASP A 170 23.11 -2.36 -15.60
N GLY A 171 22.14 -2.26 -14.70
CA GLY A 171 21.24 -3.33 -14.34
C GLY A 171 20.35 -3.81 -15.49
N PHE A 172 20.77 -4.89 -16.16
CA PHE A 172 20.01 -5.67 -17.16
C PHE A 172 19.10 -4.79 -18.04
N ASP A 173 19.73 -4.00 -18.91
CA ASP A 173 19.07 -3.41 -20.06
C ASP A 173 18.63 -4.52 -21.00
N ASP A 174 17.42 -5.00 -20.77
CA ASP A 174 16.72 -5.88 -21.69
C ASP A 174 16.28 -5.03 -22.90
N PRO A 175 16.79 -5.30 -24.11
CA PRO A 175 16.44 -4.52 -25.30
C PRO A 175 14.94 -4.51 -25.60
N GLN A 176 14.18 -5.49 -25.06
CA GLN A 176 12.72 -5.54 -25.18
C GLN A 176 11.99 -4.49 -24.33
N ASP A 177 12.70 -3.84 -23.39
CA ASP A 177 12.16 -2.80 -22.52
C ASP A 177 12.19 -1.40 -23.19
N HIS A 178 13.00 -1.24 -24.24
CA HIS A 178 13.08 -0.04 -25.09
C HIS A 178 12.09 -0.07 -26.27
N GLY A 179 11.21 -1.07 -26.33
CA GLY A 179 10.41 -1.40 -27.51
C GLY A 179 9.22 -0.48 -27.82
N ASP A 180 8.78 0.37 -26.88
CA ASP A 180 7.48 1.05 -27.03
C ASP A 180 7.57 2.58 -27.20
N ASP A 181 8.77 3.18 -27.16
CA ASP A 181 8.97 4.62 -27.43
C ASP A 181 8.96 4.95 -28.93
N ALA A 182 9.04 3.94 -29.79
CA ALA A 182 8.85 4.10 -31.23
C ALA A 182 7.35 4.10 -31.53
N GLY A 183 6.71 5.24 -31.23
CA GLY A 183 5.39 5.56 -31.75
C GLY A 183 5.31 5.16 -33.22
N SER A 184 4.41 4.23 -33.51
CA SER A 184 4.10 3.76 -34.84
C SER A 184 3.60 4.94 -35.68
N LYS A 185 4.55 5.60 -36.36
CA LYS A 185 4.27 6.47 -37.50
C LYS A 185 3.93 5.57 -38.68
N TRP A 186 2.65 5.29 -38.86
CA TRP A 186 2.09 4.90 -40.15
C TRP A 186 0.95 5.86 -40.48
#